data_AF-A0AAE0NP92-F1
#
_entry.id   AF-A0AAE0NP92-F1
#
_cell.length_a   1.000
_cell.length_b   1.000
_cell.length_c   1.000
_cell.angle_alpha   90.00
_cell.angle_beta   90.00
_cell.angle_gamma   90.00
#
_symmetry.space_group_name_H-M   'P 1'
#
loop_
_entity.id
_entity.type
_entity.pdbx_description
1 polymer ?
#
loop_
_entity_poly.entity_id
_entity_poly.type
_entity_poly.pdbx_seq_one_letter_code
_entity_poly.pdbx_strand_id
1 'polypeptide(L)'
;LIDQLYTLAQRMKHAGQKDPNTYNNHYQPNNSGTDGQGSYFGLEVRSVSLPAEKQEEFQNSPEFVEIEKELAALRGRSAADSPFRRRKLYAKKRILTEKEVRRWQKAQSHRPSGEHSSPPCYHRSVFDRVRFLMPERNRLASSLFETDTLRSPTGLSALRDMVALCEKEVEVEFRPGLEPEKCGCSNLVRLRKLAKSTSSNTDTRSTYDWRHIYSCYKRTHDGFAELCFLCSEWIFGEAQWRNHCQTHLDCPETLPVQCDPLVYGGVLATAGYCVFCMADPSLLPEERLHQYPDRGPWKDHVYRHYEKYVQIIADDGKPMKCPHVGMRCVSVFDSAKHLKFHLLDAHCPDFTKESSVLEMPEEEYN
;
A
#
# COMPACT_ATOMS: atom_id res chain seq x y z
N LEU A 1 -20.56 -24.22 1.50
CA LEU A 1 -21.75 -25.04 1.86
C LEU A 1 -23.08 -24.34 1.55
N ILE A 2 -23.25 -23.05 1.89
CA ILE A 2 -24.51 -22.32 1.69
C ILE A 2 -24.96 -22.27 0.21
N ASP A 3 -24.03 -22.15 -0.75
CA ASP A 3 -24.38 -22.04 -2.17
C ASP A 3 -24.87 -23.34 -2.83
N GLN A 4 -24.57 -24.48 -2.21
CA GLN A 4 -25.06 -25.79 -2.64
C GLN A 4 -26.38 -26.16 -1.97
N LEU A 5 -26.70 -25.52 -0.83
CA LEU A 5 -27.85 -25.85 0.00
C LEU A 5 -29.04 -24.90 -0.17
N TYR A 6 -28.81 -23.69 -0.69
CA TYR A 6 -29.86 -22.69 -0.87
C TYR A 6 -29.93 -22.14 -2.29
N THR A 7 -31.15 -22.08 -2.81
CA THR A 7 -31.45 -21.43 -4.10
C THR A 7 -31.23 -19.92 -4.01
N LEU A 8 -31.00 -19.28 -5.17
CA LEU A 8 -30.85 -17.82 -5.27
C LEU A 8 -32.00 -17.07 -4.59
N ALA A 9 -33.23 -17.56 -4.75
CA ALA A 9 -34.43 -17.00 -4.14
C ALA A 9 -34.43 -17.10 -2.60
N GLN A 10 -33.94 -18.22 -2.04
CA GLN A 10 -33.82 -18.37 -0.58
C GLN A 10 -32.76 -17.42 -0.02
N ARG A 11 -31.63 -17.25 -0.71
CA ARG A 11 -30.60 -16.28 -0.32
C ARG A 11 -31.13 -14.84 -0.35
N MET A 12 -31.86 -14.46 -1.40
CA MET A 12 -32.52 -13.15 -1.50
C MET A 12 -33.51 -12.91 -0.35
N LYS A 13 -34.28 -13.94 0.03
CA LYS A 13 -35.23 -13.88 1.15
C LYS A 13 -34.52 -13.69 2.49
N HIS A 14 -33.40 -14.39 2.73
CA HIS A 14 -32.64 -14.25 3.97
C HIS A 14 -31.91 -12.89 4.08
N ALA A 15 -31.50 -12.31 2.95
CA ALA A 15 -30.86 -10.99 2.90
C ALA A 15 -31.86 -9.81 2.82
N GLY A 16 -33.18 -10.08 2.80
CA GLY A 16 -34.23 -9.05 2.73
C GLY A 16 -34.31 -8.29 1.41
N GLN A 17 -33.70 -8.80 0.34
CA GLN A 17 -33.61 -8.09 -0.96
C GLN A 17 -34.73 -8.52 -1.91
N LYS A 18 -35.43 -7.55 -2.49
CA LYS A 18 -36.53 -7.79 -3.46
C LYS A 18 -36.06 -7.86 -4.91
N ASP A 19 -34.98 -7.13 -5.26
CA ASP A 19 -34.44 -7.12 -6.62
C ASP A 19 -33.28 -8.13 -6.75
N PRO A 20 -33.36 -9.11 -7.68
CA PRO A 20 -32.30 -10.08 -7.95
C PRO A 20 -30.96 -9.44 -8.34
N ASN A 21 -31.00 -8.26 -8.94
CA ASN A 21 -29.80 -7.54 -9.34
C ASN A 21 -29.12 -6.84 -8.16
N THR A 22 -29.78 -6.69 -7.01
CA THR A 22 -29.18 -6.02 -5.84
C THR A 22 -27.92 -6.73 -5.38
N TYR A 23 -27.94 -8.07 -5.37
CA TYR A 23 -26.76 -8.84 -5.04
C TYR A 23 -25.64 -8.56 -6.03
N ASN A 24 -25.87 -8.72 -7.34
CA ASN A 24 -24.83 -8.53 -8.36
C ASN A 24 -24.32 -7.09 -8.47
N ASN A 25 -25.16 -6.09 -8.21
CA ASN A 25 -24.83 -4.68 -8.43
C ASN A 25 -24.24 -3.99 -7.19
N HIS A 26 -24.58 -4.47 -5.98
CA HIS A 26 -24.25 -3.75 -4.74
C HIS A 26 -23.52 -4.60 -3.70
N TYR A 27 -23.67 -5.93 -3.72
CA TYR A 27 -23.03 -6.82 -2.75
C TYR A 27 -21.96 -7.72 -3.37
N GLN A 28 -22.09 -8.04 -4.65
CA GLN A 28 -21.08 -8.73 -5.42
C GLN A 28 -19.97 -7.73 -5.74
N PRO A 29 -18.72 -8.04 -5.37
CA PRO A 29 -17.60 -7.17 -5.70
C PRO A 29 -17.49 -7.00 -7.23
N ASN A 30 -17.52 -5.75 -7.74
CA ASN A 30 -17.28 -5.46 -9.18
C ASN A 30 -15.87 -5.85 -9.66
N ASN A 31 -14.99 -6.12 -8.71
CA ASN A 31 -13.70 -6.77 -8.84
C ASN A 31 -13.88 -8.30 -9.00
N SER A 32 -14.35 -8.70 -10.18
CA SER A 32 -14.53 -10.09 -10.67
C SER A 32 -13.29 -11.02 -10.62
N GLY A 33 -12.17 -10.59 -10.03
CA GLY A 33 -10.96 -11.38 -9.83
C GLY A 33 -10.61 -11.66 -8.37
N THR A 34 -11.32 -11.05 -7.41
CA THR A 34 -11.12 -11.27 -5.97
C THR A 34 -12.49 -11.58 -5.40
N ASP A 35 -12.82 -12.86 -5.32
CA ASP A 35 -13.89 -13.27 -4.43
C ASP A 35 -13.37 -13.05 -3.01
N GLY A 36 -13.74 -11.91 -2.41
CA GLY A 36 -13.38 -11.57 -1.04
C GLY A 36 -13.89 -12.63 -0.06
N GLN A 37 -14.96 -13.36 -0.40
CA GLN A 37 -15.49 -14.46 0.40
C GLN A 37 -14.71 -15.75 0.15
N GLY A 38 -14.40 -16.07 -1.11
CA GLY A 38 -13.55 -17.21 -1.48
C GLY A 38 -12.18 -17.16 -0.82
N SER A 39 -11.50 -16.00 -0.92
CA SER A 39 -10.21 -15.76 -0.27
C SER A 39 -10.29 -15.92 1.25
N TYR A 40 -11.44 -15.55 1.85
CA TYR A 40 -11.73 -15.65 3.27
C TYR A 40 -12.00 -17.08 3.75
N PHE A 41 -12.58 -17.93 2.89
CA PHE A 41 -12.80 -19.37 3.16
C PHE A 41 -11.65 -20.28 2.68
N GLY A 42 -10.49 -19.71 2.33
CA GLY A 42 -9.33 -20.47 1.87
C GLY A 42 -9.47 -21.05 0.45
N LEU A 43 -10.45 -20.57 -0.33
CA LEU A 43 -10.68 -20.95 -1.72
C LEU A 43 -10.16 -19.87 -2.67
N GLU A 44 -9.54 -20.30 -3.77
CA GLU A 44 -9.14 -19.47 -4.91
C GLU A 44 -8.55 -18.09 -4.61
N VAL A 45 -7.30 -18.06 -4.11
CA VAL A 45 -6.55 -16.81 -4.02
C VAL A 45 -5.92 -16.51 -5.38
N ARG A 46 -6.42 -15.48 -6.08
CA ARG A 46 -5.89 -15.04 -7.38
C ARG A 46 -5.14 -13.72 -7.21
N SER A 47 -3.99 -13.59 -7.88
CA SER A 47 -3.22 -12.33 -7.86
C SER A 47 -4.02 -11.21 -8.53
N VAL A 48 -4.09 -10.03 -7.92
CA VAL A 48 -4.76 -8.85 -8.49
C VAL A 48 -3.89 -8.11 -9.51
N SER A 49 -2.62 -8.47 -9.64
CA SER A 49 -1.66 -7.91 -10.59
C SER A 49 -0.72 -8.97 -11.17
N LEU A 50 0.03 -8.58 -12.21
CA LEU A 50 1.08 -9.41 -12.78
C LEU A 50 2.36 -9.32 -11.92
N PRO A 51 3.06 -10.44 -11.69
CA PRO A 51 4.43 -10.41 -11.18
C PRO A 51 5.35 -9.58 -12.09
N ALA A 52 6.40 -8.99 -11.53
CA ALA A 52 7.28 -8.05 -12.23
C ALA A 52 7.87 -8.61 -13.53
N GLU A 53 8.23 -9.90 -13.56
CA GLU A 53 8.71 -10.56 -14.77
C GLU A 53 7.65 -10.59 -15.88
N LYS A 54 6.43 -11.00 -15.54
CA LYS A 54 5.30 -11.03 -16.49
C LYS A 54 4.85 -9.64 -16.90
N GLN A 55 4.94 -8.69 -15.99
CA GLN A 55 4.70 -7.29 -16.29
C GLN A 55 5.70 -6.77 -17.33
N GLU A 56 6.98 -7.11 -17.21
CA GLU A 56 8.01 -6.71 -18.18
C GLU A 56 7.82 -7.41 -19.54
N GLU A 57 7.53 -8.72 -19.56
CA GLU A 57 7.18 -9.45 -20.78
C GLU A 57 5.99 -8.79 -21.51
N PHE A 58 4.94 -8.45 -20.77
CA PHE A 58 3.75 -7.77 -21.31
C PHE A 58 4.07 -6.37 -21.84
N GLN A 59 4.86 -5.58 -21.10
CA GLN A 59 5.27 -4.24 -21.52
C GLN A 59 6.12 -4.26 -22.81
N ASN A 60 6.84 -5.35 -23.05
CA ASN A 60 7.61 -5.56 -24.28
C ASN A 60 6.80 -6.17 -25.43
N SER A 61 5.51 -6.46 -25.23
CA SER A 61 4.65 -6.96 -26.30
C SER A 61 4.49 -5.94 -27.44
N PRO A 62 4.43 -6.37 -28.72
CA PRO A 62 4.35 -5.45 -29.85
C PRO A 62 3.20 -4.44 -29.75
N GLU A 63 2.03 -4.90 -29.30
CA GLU A 63 0.84 -4.06 -29.16
C GLU A 63 1.01 -3.00 -28.06
N PHE A 64 1.64 -3.34 -26.93
CA PHE A 64 1.86 -2.39 -25.84
C PHE A 64 2.93 -1.36 -26.21
N VAL A 65 4.02 -1.81 -26.85
CA VAL A 65 5.09 -0.94 -27.36
C VAL A 65 4.58 0.04 -28.41
N GLU A 66 3.69 -0.38 -29.30
CA GLU A 66 3.08 0.50 -30.30
C GLU A 66 2.25 1.62 -29.65
N ILE A 67 1.45 1.28 -28.64
CA ILE A 67 0.65 2.26 -27.89
C ILE A 67 1.56 3.26 -27.17
N GLU A 68 2.64 2.80 -26.52
CA GLU A 68 3.60 3.69 -25.85
C GLU A 68 4.33 4.62 -26.83
N LYS A 69 4.73 4.11 -28.00
CA LYS A 69 5.31 4.93 -29.07
C LYS A 69 4.34 6.00 -29.56
N GLU A 70 3.07 5.65 -29.75
CA GLU A 70 2.05 6.61 -30.18
C GLU A 70 1.77 7.67 -29.10
N LEU A 71 1.66 7.26 -27.84
CA LEU A 71 1.53 8.18 -26.71
C LEU A 71 2.72 9.14 -26.61
N ALA A 72 3.95 8.64 -26.81
CA ALA A 72 5.15 9.47 -26.85
C ALA A 72 5.15 10.47 -28.02
N ALA A 73 4.73 10.05 -29.21
CA ALA A 73 4.64 10.90 -30.40
C ALA A 73 3.58 12.02 -30.26
N LEU A 74 2.56 11.80 -29.43
CA LEU A 74 1.52 12.79 -29.12
C LEU A 74 1.94 13.78 -28.02
N ARG A 75 3.06 13.55 -27.32
CA ARG A 75 3.58 14.51 -26.32
C ARG A 75 3.97 15.82 -27.01
N GLY A 76 3.49 16.94 -26.45
CA GLY A 76 3.80 18.29 -26.94
C GLY A 76 3.03 18.74 -28.18
N ARG A 77 2.11 17.93 -28.73
CA ARG A 77 1.24 18.35 -29.84
C ARG A 77 -0.07 18.93 -29.32
N SER A 78 -0.34 20.21 -29.62
CA SER A 78 -1.56 20.93 -29.24
C SER A 78 -2.71 20.78 -30.26
N ALA A 79 -2.65 19.80 -31.16
CA ALA A 79 -3.74 19.55 -32.11
C ALA A 79 -5.03 19.23 -31.35
N ALA A 80 -6.18 19.74 -31.81
CA ALA A 80 -7.48 19.57 -31.16
C ALA A 80 -7.85 18.10 -30.89
N ASP A 81 -7.39 17.17 -31.73
CA ASP A 81 -7.66 15.73 -31.59
C ASP A 81 -6.67 14.99 -30.65
N SER A 82 -5.58 15.65 -30.25
CA SER A 82 -4.52 15.05 -29.43
C SER A 82 -5.03 14.56 -28.06
N PRO A 83 -5.85 15.32 -27.29
CA PRO A 83 -6.38 14.86 -26.00
C PRO A 83 -7.30 13.65 -26.13
N PHE A 84 -8.23 13.67 -27.10
CA PHE A 84 -9.17 12.57 -27.34
C PHE A 84 -8.43 11.28 -27.73
N ARG A 85 -7.44 11.39 -28.63
CA ARG A 85 -6.64 10.25 -29.05
C ARG A 85 -5.79 9.68 -27.90
N ARG A 86 -5.21 10.53 -27.05
CA ARG A 86 -4.52 10.11 -25.83
C ARG A 86 -5.45 9.34 -24.89
N ARG A 87 -6.66 9.85 -24.62
CA ARG A 87 -7.67 9.15 -23.79
C ARG A 87 -7.99 7.77 -24.36
N LYS A 88 -8.18 7.65 -25.69
CA LYS A 88 -8.44 6.36 -26.36
C LYS A 88 -7.28 5.37 -26.20
N LEU A 89 -6.04 5.83 -26.32
CA LEU A 89 -4.84 5.01 -26.14
C LEU A 89 -4.68 4.55 -24.68
N TYR A 90 -4.92 5.42 -23.69
CA TYR A 90 -4.93 5.02 -22.28
C TYR A 90 -6.03 4.00 -21.98
N ALA A 91 -7.22 4.18 -22.54
CA ALA A 91 -8.30 3.19 -22.41
C ALA A 91 -7.92 1.84 -23.02
N LYS A 92 -7.30 1.84 -24.21
CA LYS A 92 -6.79 0.61 -24.85
C LYS A 92 -5.73 -0.07 -23.97
N LYS A 93 -4.77 0.71 -23.44
CA LYS A 93 -3.73 0.22 -22.51
C LYS A 93 -4.33 -0.45 -21.27
N ARG A 94 -5.34 0.18 -20.66
CA ARG A 94 -6.07 -0.37 -19.52
C ARG A 94 -6.74 -1.71 -19.86
N ILE A 95 -7.47 -1.77 -20.98
CA ILE A 95 -8.15 -3.00 -21.42
C ILE A 95 -7.15 -4.14 -21.67
N LEU A 96 -6.00 -3.86 -22.29
CA LEU A 96 -4.96 -4.87 -22.52
C LEU A 96 -4.36 -5.38 -21.20
N THR A 97 -4.10 -4.46 -20.26
CA THR A 97 -3.59 -4.81 -18.94
C THR A 97 -4.58 -5.71 -18.18
N GLU A 98 -5.86 -5.33 -18.16
CA GLU A 98 -6.93 -6.13 -17.53
C GLU A 98 -7.07 -7.52 -18.18
N LYS A 99 -6.95 -7.61 -19.52
CA LYS A 99 -6.97 -8.90 -20.23
C LYS A 99 -5.79 -9.80 -19.86
N GLU A 100 -4.59 -9.23 -19.76
CA GLU A 100 -3.40 -10.01 -19.43
C GLU A 100 -3.42 -10.47 -17.97
N VAL A 101 -3.81 -9.60 -17.03
CA VAL A 101 -4.06 -10.00 -15.63
C VAL A 101 -5.08 -11.14 -15.56
N ARG A 102 -6.19 -11.07 -16.30
CA ARG A 102 -7.19 -12.16 -16.33
C ARG A 102 -6.64 -13.44 -16.93
N ARG A 103 -5.83 -13.36 -17.99
CA ARG A 103 -5.18 -14.54 -18.60
C ARG A 103 -4.25 -15.20 -17.59
N TRP A 104 -3.41 -14.40 -16.94
CA TRP A 104 -2.51 -14.85 -15.87
C TRP A 104 -3.29 -15.54 -14.75
N GLN A 105 -4.31 -14.88 -14.21
CA GLN A 105 -5.18 -15.43 -13.16
C GLN A 105 -5.79 -16.79 -13.52
N LYS A 106 -6.25 -16.96 -14.77
CA LYS A 106 -6.80 -18.24 -15.25
C LYS A 106 -5.74 -19.33 -15.38
N ALA A 107 -4.49 -18.95 -15.64
CA ALA A 107 -3.37 -19.88 -15.77
C ALA A 107 -2.75 -20.26 -14.42
N GLN A 108 -3.06 -19.54 -13.33
CA GLN A 108 -2.60 -19.90 -11.99
C GLN A 108 -3.22 -21.25 -11.57
N SER A 109 -2.38 -22.21 -11.20
CA SER A 109 -2.85 -23.50 -10.67
C SER A 109 -3.63 -23.26 -9.37
N HIS A 110 -4.83 -23.83 -9.27
CA HIS A 110 -5.66 -23.85 -8.07
C HIS A 110 -4.93 -24.58 -6.95
N ARG A 111 -4.14 -23.86 -6.14
CA ARG A 111 -3.57 -24.41 -4.92
C ARG A 111 -4.30 -23.79 -3.73
N PRO A 112 -4.98 -24.60 -2.90
CA PRO A 112 -5.37 -24.16 -1.57
C PRO A 112 -4.12 -23.62 -0.86
N SER A 113 -4.25 -22.56 -0.08
CA SER A 113 -3.16 -22.05 0.75
C SER A 113 -2.84 -23.07 1.85
N GLY A 114 -2.13 -24.12 1.47
CA GLY A 114 -1.55 -25.14 2.33
C GLY A 114 -0.25 -25.56 1.65
N GLU A 115 0.85 -25.43 2.38
CA GLU A 115 2.22 -25.79 1.98
C GLU A 115 2.98 -24.75 1.12
N HIS A 116 3.69 -23.89 1.84
CA HIS A 116 5.08 -23.49 1.57
C HIS A 116 5.53 -23.24 0.12
N SER A 117 4.87 -22.37 -0.66
CA SER A 117 5.55 -21.79 -1.85
C SER A 117 4.86 -20.59 -2.51
N SER A 118 3.96 -19.85 -1.85
CA SER A 118 3.45 -18.62 -2.47
C SER A 118 4.45 -17.49 -2.24
N PRO A 119 4.99 -16.85 -3.30
CA PRO A 119 5.79 -15.65 -3.13
C PRO A 119 4.97 -14.62 -2.32
N PRO A 120 5.59 -13.87 -1.40
CA PRO A 120 4.93 -12.75 -0.74
C PRO A 120 4.52 -11.75 -1.82
N CYS A 121 3.25 -11.74 -2.21
CA CYS A 121 2.77 -10.78 -3.20
C CYS A 121 2.50 -9.46 -2.49
N TYR A 122 3.04 -8.37 -3.03
CA TYR A 122 2.82 -6.99 -2.59
C TYR A 122 1.36 -6.70 -2.16
N HIS A 123 0.41 -7.11 -3.00
CA HIS A 123 -1.01 -6.84 -2.79
C HIS A 123 -1.66 -7.68 -1.68
N ARG A 124 -0.98 -8.73 -1.20
CA ARG A 124 -1.50 -9.66 -0.19
C ARG A 124 -1.45 -9.09 1.24
N SER A 125 -0.66 -8.04 1.50
CA SER A 125 -0.43 -7.53 2.87
C SER A 125 -0.61 -6.03 3.05
N VAL A 126 -1.32 -5.33 2.14
CA VAL A 126 -1.67 -3.91 2.36
C VAL A 126 -2.45 -3.78 3.66
N PHE A 127 -3.45 -4.64 3.88
CA PHE A 127 -4.24 -4.65 5.11
C PHE A 127 -3.38 -4.81 6.36
N ASP A 128 -2.44 -5.75 6.38
CA ASP A 128 -1.55 -5.95 7.53
C ASP A 128 -0.68 -4.73 7.83
N ARG A 129 -0.29 -3.97 6.80
CA ARG A 129 0.48 -2.73 6.96
C ARG A 129 -0.34 -1.55 7.45
N VAL A 130 -1.66 -1.55 7.26
CA VAL A 130 -2.52 -0.40 7.60
C VAL A 130 -3.49 -0.68 8.74
N ARG A 131 -3.71 -1.96 9.12
CA ARG A 131 -4.73 -2.35 10.12
C ARG A 131 -4.56 -1.63 11.45
N PHE A 132 -3.33 -1.27 11.85
CA PHE A 132 -3.11 -0.51 13.08
C PHE A 132 -3.72 0.90 13.06
N LEU A 133 -3.99 1.48 11.87
CA LEU A 133 -4.72 2.74 11.70
C LEU A 133 -6.24 2.58 11.85
N MET A 134 -6.75 1.34 11.77
CA MET A 134 -8.17 1.01 11.77
C MET A 134 -8.46 0.02 12.91
N PRO A 135 -8.46 0.47 14.17
CA PRO A 135 -8.49 -0.42 15.34
C PRO A 135 -9.72 -1.33 15.36
N GLU A 136 -10.89 -0.88 14.91
CA GLU A 136 -12.10 -1.69 14.81
C GLU A 136 -11.93 -2.81 13.77
N ARG A 137 -11.46 -2.49 12.56
CA ARG A 137 -11.19 -3.51 11.53
C ARG A 137 -10.09 -4.48 11.96
N ASN A 138 -9.08 -4.00 12.67
CA ASN A 138 -7.98 -4.81 13.20
C ASN A 138 -8.47 -5.85 14.21
N ARG A 139 -9.32 -5.42 15.17
CA ARG A 139 -9.96 -6.33 16.12
C ARG A 139 -10.88 -7.31 15.40
N LEU A 140 -11.73 -6.83 14.49
CA LEU A 140 -12.62 -7.68 13.71
C LEU A 140 -11.87 -8.73 12.90
N ALA A 141 -10.74 -8.37 12.28
CA ALA A 141 -9.91 -9.33 11.54
C ALA A 141 -9.35 -10.45 12.43
N SER A 142 -9.17 -10.17 13.72
CA SER A 142 -8.70 -11.16 14.71
C SER A 142 -9.87 -12.02 15.21
N SER A 143 -11.03 -11.40 15.51
CA SER A 143 -12.21 -12.10 16.02
C SER A 143 -13.02 -12.83 14.96
N LEU A 144 -12.80 -12.54 13.66
CA LEU A 144 -13.62 -13.05 12.55
C LEU A 144 -13.64 -14.58 12.46
N PHE A 145 -12.58 -15.21 12.93
CA PHE A 145 -12.40 -16.66 12.91
C PHE A 145 -12.70 -17.33 14.26
N GLU A 146 -13.04 -16.55 15.28
CA GLU A 146 -13.43 -17.08 16.58
C GLU A 146 -14.87 -17.61 16.52
N THR A 147 -15.08 -18.83 17.04
CA THR A 147 -16.42 -19.40 17.18
C THR A 147 -16.94 -19.12 18.58
N ASP A 148 -17.84 -18.16 18.71
CA ASP A 148 -18.44 -17.79 19.99
C ASP A 148 -19.89 -17.30 19.80
N THR A 149 -20.62 -17.10 20.90
CA THR A 149 -21.98 -16.57 20.90
C THR A 149 -21.98 -15.04 20.78
N LEU A 150 -23.01 -14.45 20.16
CA LEU A 150 -23.15 -12.99 20.04
C LEU A 150 -23.18 -12.23 21.38
N ARG A 151 -23.50 -12.91 22.49
CA ARG A 151 -23.56 -12.31 23.83
C ARG A 151 -22.28 -12.49 24.63
N SER A 152 -21.29 -13.21 24.10
CA SER A 152 -20.00 -13.33 24.75
C SER A 152 -19.24 -12.00 24.73
N PRO A 153 -18.16 -11.86 25.51
CA PRO A 153 -17.27 -10.69 25.41
C PRO A 153 -16.78 -10.44 23.97
N THR A 154 -16.36 -11.50 23.25
CA THR A 154 -15.92 -11.41 21.85
C THR A 154 -17.08 -10.99 20.94
N GLY A 155 -18.25 -11.65 21.05
CA GLY A 155 -19.42 -11.34 20.22
C GLY A 155 -19.91 -9.89 20.42
N LEU A 156 -19.95 -9.42 21.66
CA LEU A 156 -20.31 -8.03 21.98
C LEU A 156 -19.26 -7.03 21.48
N SER A 157 -17.97 -7.36 21.57
CA SER A 157 -16.92 -6.50 21.01
C SER A 157 -17.04 -6.39 19.49
N ALA A 158 -17.23 -7.51 18.79
CA ALA A 158 -17.41 -7.52 17.34
C ALA A 158 -18.65 -6.72 16.90
N LEU A 159 -19.78 -6.85 17.61
CA LEU A 159 -20.98 -6.05 17.34
C LEU A 159 -20.72 -4.55 17.52
N ARG A 160 -20.04 -4.14 18.59
CA ARG A 160 -19.67 -2.74 18.81
C ARG A 160 -18.76 -2.21 17.71
N ASP A 161 -17.76 -3.00 17.31
CA ASP A 161 -16.83 -2.63 16.24
C ASP A 161 -17.56 -2.47 14.90
N MET A 162 -18.51 -3.35 14.57
CA MET A 162 -19.35 -3.21 13.37
C MET A 162 -20.24 -1.97 13.41
N VAL A 163 -20.86 -1.67 14.56
CA VAL A 163 -21.67 -0.45 14.73
C VAL A 163 -20.80 0.80 14.56
N ALA A 164 -19.64 0.85 15.21
CA ALA A 164 -18.70 1.96 15.09
C ALA A 164 -18.27 2.18 13.62
N LEU A 165 -18.01 1.11 12.87
CA LEU A 165 -17.68 1.23 11.44
C LEU A 165 -18.84 1.78 10.59
N CYS A 166 -20.09 1.47 10.94
CA CYS A 166 -21.25 2.05 10.26
C CYS A 166 -21.48 3.52 10.59
N GLU A 167 -21.05 3.97 11.77
CA GLU A 167 -21.19 5.35 12.24
C GLU A 167 -20.03 6.26 11.81
N LYS A 168 -18.88 5.69 11.43
CA LYS A 168 -17.70 6.43 11.01
C LYS A 168 -17.90 7.09 9.65
N GLU A 169 -17.59 8.40 9.59
CA GLU A 169 -17.59 9.17 8.34
C GLU A 169 -16.30 9.00 7.54
N VAL A 170 -15.19 8.69 8.21
CA VAL A 170 -13.87 8.49 7.60
C VAL A 170 -13.27 7.19 8.12
N GLU A 171 -12.54 6.49 7.25
CA GLU A 171 -11.96 5.20 7.60
C GLU A 171 -10.72 5.32 8.50
N VAL A 172 -9.91 6.37 8.28
CA VAL A 172 -8.76 6.73 9.11
C VAL A 172 -8.93 8.17 9.55
N GLU A 173 -8.98 8.39 10.86
CA GLU A 173 -9.13 9.73 11.44
C GLU A 173 -7.78 10.44 11.53
N PHE A 174 -6.76 9.74 12.04
CA PHE A 174 -5.39 10.25 12.18
C PHE A 174 -4.40 9.09 12.29
N ARG A 175 -3.11 9.41 12.22
CA ARG A 175 -2.03 8.47 12.48
C ARG A 175 -1.69 8.49 13.97
N PRO A 176 -1.56 7.33 14.65
CA PRO A 176 -0.98 7.27 15.99
C PRO A 176 0.37 8.01 16.04
N GLY A 177 0.55 8.82 17.08
CA GLY A 177 1.71 9.70 17.24
C GLY A 177 1.61 11.02 16.47
N LEU A 178 0.61 11.24 15.62
CA LEU A 178 0.34 12.51 14.94
C LEU A 178 -1.10 12.97 15.18
N GLU A 179 -1.56 12.83 16.41
CA GLU A 179 -2.87 13.31 16.83
C GLU A 179 -2.98 14.83 16.62
N PRO A 180 -4.15 15.38 16.21
CA PRO A 180 -4.33 16.81 15.98
C PRO A 180 -3.91 17.73 17.14
N GLU A 181 -3.98 17.22 18.38
CA GLU A 181 -3.60 17.91 19.61
C GLU A 181 -2.09 18.16 19.70
N LYS A 182 -1.28 17.36 19.00
CA LYS A 182 0.18 17.58 18.90
C LYS A 182 0.51 18.79 18.03
N CYS A 183 -0.42 19.31 17.23
CA CYS A 183 -0.15 20.50 16.46
C CYS A 183 -0.17 21.75 17.34
N GLY A 184 0.98 22.41 17.49
CA GLY A 184 1.08 23.71 18.17
C GLY A 184 0.26 24.83 17.49
N CYS A 185 -0.16 24.63 16.24
CA CYS A 185 -1.02 25.57 15.51
C CYS A 185 -2.51 25.41 15.81
N SER A 186 -2.93 24.40 16.58
CA SER A 186 -4.34 24.14 16.90
C SER A 186 -5.02 25.33 17.62
N ASN A 187 -4.26 26.20 18.28
CA ASN A 187 -4.76 27.47 18.84
C ASN A 187 -4.91 28.60 17.80
N LEU A 188 -4.16 28.58 16.69
CA LEU A 188 -4.21 29.61 15.64
C LEU A 188 -5.29 29.35 14.59
N VAL A 189 -5.68 28.09 14.37
CA VAL A 189 -6.82 27.74 13.49
C VAL A 189 -8.14 28.26 14.08
N ARG A 190 -8.28 28.26 15.41
CA ARG A 190 -9.42 28.89 16.11
C ARG A 190 -9.47 30.40 15.90
N LEU A 191 -8.32 31.09 15.89
CA LEU A 191 -8.25 32.53 15.66
C LEU A 191 -8.49 32.94 14.19
N ARG A 192 -8.03 32.14 13.21
CA ARG A 192 -8.33 32.41 11.79
C ARG A 192 -9.81 32.21 11.43
N LYS A 193 -10.51 31.29 12.12
CA LYS A 193 -11.97 31.10 11.94
C LYS A 193 -12.81 32.27 12.47
N LEU A 194 -12.31 33.06 13.42
CA LEU A 194 -13.02 34.26 13.89
C LEU A 194 -12.87 35.47 12.95
N ALA A 195 -11.84 35.51 12.09
CA ALA A 195 -11.52 36.68 11.27
C ALA A 195 -12.12 36.66 9.85
N LYS A 196 -12.78 35.58 9.43
CA LYS A 196 -13.47 35.47 8.12
C LYS A 196 -14.84 34.82 8.28
N SER A 197 -15.74 35.51 8.97
CA SER A 197 -17.18 35.25 8.89
C SER A 197 -17.84 36.26 7.97
N THR A 198 -17.58 36.16 6.67
CA THR A 198 -18.46 36.67 5.63
C THR A 198 -18.31 35.79 4.39
N SER A 199 -19.35 34.99 4.14
CA SER A 199 -19.72 34.43 2.84
C SER A 199 -18.89 33.25 2.30
N SER A 200 -19.29 32.02 2.63
CA SER A 200 -19.76 31.01 1.65
C SER A 200 -19.96 29.66 2.33
N ASN A 201 -21.12 29.05 2.08
CA ASN A 201 -21.59 27.79 2.64
C ASN A 201 -20.93 26.59 1.93
N THR A 202 -19.61 26.43 2.06
CA THR A 202 -18.91 25.19 1.72
C THR A 202 -18.13 24.72 2.93
N ASP A 203 -18.54 23.55 3.41
CA ASP A 203 -18.10 22.86 4.60
C ASP A 203 -16.62 22.48 4.49
N THR A 204 -15.73 23.44 4.74
CA THR A 204 -14.28 23.22 4.82
C THR A 204 -13.98 22.60 6.19
N ARG A 205 -14.36 21.33 6.35
CA ARG A 205 -13.76 20.45 7.36
C ARG A 205 -12.25 20.58 7.21
N SER A 206 -11.58 20.93 8.30
CA SER A 206 -10.13 20.93 8.38
C SER A 206 -9.65 19.54 7.98
N THR A 207 -9.13 19.40 6.77
CA THR A 207 -8.56 18.14 6.30
C THR A 207 -7.38 17.82 7.21
N TYR A 208 -7.35 16.61 7.75
CA TYR A 208 -6.25 16.14 8.58
C TYR A 208 -4.96 16.14 7.75
N ASP A 209 -3.98 16.98 8.14
CA ASP A 209 -2.69 17.10 7.47
C ASP A 209 -1.56 16.62 8.41
N TRP A 210 -1.26 15.32 8.30
CA TRP A 210 -0.22 14.68 9.10
C TRP A 210 1.17 15.29 8.89
N ARG A 211 1.47 15.83 7.69
CA ARG A 211 2.78 16.44 7.37
C ARG A 211 2.97 17.71 8.16
N HIS A 212 1.91 18.52 8.22
CA HIS A 212 1.90 19.73 9.02
C HIS A 212 2.06 19.39 10.50
N ILE A 213 1.28 18.45 11.04
CA ILE A 213 1.35 18.05 12.45
C ILE A 213 2.77 17.57 12.80
N TYR A 214 3.33 16.67 11.99
CA TYR A 214 4.68 16.14 12.15
C TYR A 214 5.73 17.26 12.16
N SER A 215 5.72 18.14 11.16
CA SER A 215 6.68 19.24 11.04
C SER A 215 6.51 20.29 12.15
N CYS A 216 5.26 20.56 12.54
CA CYS A 216 4.92 21.50 13.59
C CYS A 216 5.39 21.00 14.95
N TYR A 217 5.06 19.75 15.31
CA TYR A 217 5.46 19.14 16.58
C TYR A 217 6.98 19.00 16.67
N LYS A 218 7.65 18.64 15.57
CA LYS A 218 9.12 18.60 15.53
C LYS A 218 9.75 19.98 15.81
N ARG A 219 9.12 21.07 15.36
CA ARG A 219 9.59 22.44 15.59
C ARG A 219 9.24 23.00 16.97
N THR A 220 8.24 22.47 17.66
CA THR A 220 7.85 22.94 19.01
C THR A 220 8.76 22.41 20.12
N HIS A 221 9.64 21.46 19.82
CA HIS A 221 10.60 20.92 20.78
C HIS A 221 11.97 21.52 20.53
N ASP A 222 12.60 22.01 21.60
CA ASP A 222 13.99 22.45 21.55
C ASP A 222 14.91 21.22 21.44
N GLY A 223 15.67 21.13 20.36
CA GLY A 223 16.60 20.03 20.10
C GLY A 223 16.07 18.96 19.14
N PHE A 224 16.60 17.74 19.24
CA PHE A 224 16.23 16.63 18.36
C PHE A 224 14.89 16.01 18.79
N ALA A 225 13.96 15.90 17.86
CA ALA A 225 12.71 15.15 18.00
C ALA A 225 12.39 14.42 16.69
N GLU A 226 12.09 13.13 16.79
CA GLU A 226 11.73 12.30 15.62
C GLU A 226 10.62 11.32 15.96
N LEU A 227 9.70 11.10 15.04
CA LEU A 227 8.67 10.07 15.16
C LEU A 227 9.20 8.78 14.51
N CYS A 228 9.21 7.69 15.26
CA CYS A 228 9.42 6.37 14.67
C CYS A 228 8.13 5.90 13.98
N PHE A 229 8.14 5.80 12.65
CA PHE A 229 7.02 5.28 11.86
C PHE A 229 6.84 3.76 11.96
N LEU A 230 7.80 3.01 12.55
CA LEU A 230 7.64 1.58 12.84
C LEU A 230 6.76 1.34 14.06
N CYS A 231 6.96 2.07 15.16
CA CYS A 231 6.24 1.87 16.43
C CYS A 231 5.31 3.02 16.83
N SER A 232 5.31 4.13 16.07
CA SER A 232 4.51 5.34 16.32
C SER A 232 4.90 6.11 17.60
N GLU A 233 6.15 5.99 18.05
CA GLU A 233 6.66 6.69 19.24
C GLU A 233 7.53 7.90 18.86
N TRP A 234 7.36 9.00 19.60
CA TRP A 234 8.26 10.15 19.51
C TRP A 234 9.48 9.95 20.38
N ILE A 235 10.66 10.12 19.78
CA ILE A 235 11.95 9.97 20.44
C ILE A 235 12.64 11.34 20.46
N PHE A 236 13.18 11.68 21.63
CA PHE A 236 13.81 12.97 21.89
C PHE A 236 15.30 12.76 22.19
N GLY A 237 16.15 13.49 21.47
CA GLY A 237 17.61 13.37 21.53
C GLY A 237 18.20 12.36 20.52
N GLU A 238 19.34 12.74 19.94
CA GLU A 238 20.01 11.95 18.89
C GLU A 238 20.52 10.59 19.40
N ALA A 239 21.07 10.55 20.62
CA ALA A 239 21.57 9.31 21.22
C ALA A 239 20.43 8.33 21.50
N GLN A 240 19.28 8.84 21.97
CA GLN A 240 18.06 8.08 22.20
C GLN A 240 17.51 7.54 20.87
N TRP A 241 17.50 8.35 19.82
CA TRP A 241 17.09 7.93 18.48
C TRP A 241 17.97 6.80 17.94
N ARG A 242 19.30 6.95 18.02
CA ARG A 242 20.26 5.91 17.62
C ARG A 242 20.01 4.60 18.37
N ASN A 243 19.87 4.65 19.69
CA ASN A 243 19.60 3.46 20.50
C ASN A 243 18.24 2.82 20.18
N HIS A 244 17.22 3.65 19.92
CA HIS A 244 15.91 3.19 19.49
C HIS A 244 15.98 2.47 18.14
N CYS A 245 16.69 3.04 17.16
CA CYS A 245 16.93 2.39 15.87
C CYS A 245 17.68 1.06 16.03
N GLN A 246 18.69 0.99 16.91
CA GLN A 246 19.41 -0.24 17.18
C GLN A 246 18.48 -1.34 17.72
N THR A 247 17.54 -0.98 18.60
CA THR A 247 16.57 -1.93 19.17
C THR A 247 15.70 -2.58 18.08
N HIS A 248 15.33 -1.82 17.04
CA HIS A 248 14.64 -2.37 15.87
C HIS A 248 15.53 -3.28 15.01
N LEU A 249 16.80 -2.91 14.82
CA LEU A 249 17.76 -3.72 14.05
C LEU A 249 18.11 -5.05 14.77
N ASP A 250 18.15 -5.04 16.10
CA ASP A 250 18.38 -6.23 16.93
C ASP A 250 17.17 -7.18 16.95
N CYS A 251 16.00 -6.68 16.55
CA CYS A 251 14.77 -7.44 16.39
C CYS A 251 14.31 -7.42 14.93
N PRO A 252 14.98 -8.13 13.99
CA PRO A 252 14.66 -8.10 12.56
C PRO A 252 13.21 -8.42 12.25
N GLU A 253 12.51 -9.17 13.13
CA GLU A 253 11.09 -9.49 13.01
C GLU A 253 10.17 -8.26 13.04
N THR A 254 10.61 -7.18 13.67
CA THR A 254 9.87 -5.90 13.75
C THR A 254 10.04 -5.04 12.50
N LEU A 255 10.99 -5.37 11.63
CA LEU A 255 11.26 -4.61 10.42
C LEU A 255 10.25 -4.95 9.32
N PRO A 256 9.93 -4.00 8.43
CA PRO A 256 8.95 -4.22 7.39
C PRO A 256 9.51 -5.15 6.30
N VAL A 257 8.70 -6.10 5.83
CA VAL A 257 9.03 -6.89 4.62
C VAL A 257 8.94 -6.01 3.38
N GLN A 258 7.88 -5.20 3.30
CA GLN A 258 7.66 -4.22 2.24
C GLN A 258 8.12 -2.84 2.71
N CYS A 259 9.11 -2.31 2.03
CA CYS A 259 9.90 -1.17 2.47
C CYS A 259 9.52 0.12 1.75
N ASP A 260 8.47 0.12 0.92
CA ASP A 260 7.98 1.32 0.24
C ASP A 260 7.09 2.18 1.16
N PRO A 261 7.05 3.51 0.99
CA PRO A 261 6.10 4.35 1.72
C PRO A 261 4.66 4.05 1.31
N LEU A 262 3.75 3.86 2.27
CA LEU A 262 2.34 3.56 2.01
C LEU A 262 1.44 4.65 2.60
N VAL A 263 0.60 5.24 1.77
CA VAL A 263 -0.45 6.19 2.17
C VAL A 263 -1.80 5.47 2.09
N TYR A 264 -2.60 5.60 3.13
CA TYR A 264 -3.94 5.01 3.24
C TYR A 264 -4.90 6.01 3.88
N GLY A 265 -6.07 6.23 3.27
CA GLY A 265 -7.05 7.20 3.79
C GLY A 265 -6.50 8.63 3.91
N GLY A 266 -5.56 9.04 3.05
CA GLY A 266 -4.89 10.35 3.12
C GLY A 266 -3.79 10.45 4.19
N VAL A 267 -3.50 9.36 4.90
CA VAL A 267 -2.54 9.31 6.01
C VAL A 267 -1.33 8.45 5.64
N LEU A 268 -0.11 8.88 5.99
CA LEU A 268 1.07 8.02 5.86
C LEU A 268 0.98 6.87 6.87
N ALA A 269 0.80 5.65 6.38
CA ALA A 269 0.70 4.42 7.18
C ALA A 269 2.06 3.82 7.48
N THR A 270 2.97 3.80 6.51
CA THR A 270 4.35 3.38 6.73
C THR A 270 5.28 4.32 5.98
N ALA A 271 6.35 4.78 6.63
CA ALA A 271 7.46 5.41 5.91
C ALA A 271 8.17 4.37 5.04
N GLY A 272 8.89 4.83 4.01
CA GLY A 272 9.79 4.00 3.25
C GLY A 272 11.11 3.77 3.98
N TYR A 273 11.70 2.60 3.77
CA TYR A 273 13.01 2.20 4.27
C TYR A 273 13.83 1.65 3.10
N CYS A 274 15.15 1.83 3.13
CA CYS A 274 16.00 1.26 2.09
C CYS A 274 16.45 -0.13 2.50
N VAL A 275 16.05 -1.15 1.73
CA VAL A 275 16.46 -2.55 1.97
C VAL A 275 17.98 -2.71 2.02
N PHE A 276 18.72 -1.93 1.23
CA PHE A 276 20.18 -1.97 1.20
C PHE A 276 20.81 -1.28 2.41
N CYS A 277 20.30 -0.11 2.83
CA CYS A 277 20.82 0.54 4.05
C CYS A 277 20.56 -0.31 5.28
N MET A 278 19.36 -0.90 5.40
CA MET A 278 19.06 -1.80 6.50
C MET A 278 20.05 -2.96 6.57
N ALA A 279 20.48 -3.48 5.41
CA ALA A 279 21.42 -4.59 5.31
C ALA A 279 22.88 -4.25 5.60
N ASP A 280 23.26 -2.96 5.51
CA ASP A 280 24.66 -2.53 5.56
C ASP A 280 25.12 -2.34 7.00
N PRO A 281 25.99 -3.21 7.55
CA PRO A 281 26.48 -3.09 8.91
C PRO A 281 27.50 -1.95 9.09
N SER A 282 27.98 -1.33 8.01
CA SER A 282 28.94 -0.22 8.07
C SER A 282 28.27 1.12 8.41
N LEU A 283 26.95 1.21 8.25
CA LEU A 283 26.17 2.40 8.55
C LEU A 283 25.72 2.44 10.02
N LEU A 284 25.55 3.65 10.55
CA LEU A 284 24.98 3.84 11.89
C LEU A 284 23.51 3.42 11.93
N PRO A 285 22.96 3.03 13.10
CA PRO A 285 21.57 2.55 13.21
C PRO A 285 20.52 3.50 12.62
N GLU A 286 20.66 4.81 12.87
CA GLU A 286 19.78 5.85 12.36
C GLU A 286 19.91 6.08 10.85
N GLU A 287 21.05 5.72 10.24
CA GLU A 287 21.26 5.76 8.79
C GLU A 287 20.67 4.52 8.12
N ARG A 288 20.84 3.35 8.76
CA ARG A 288 20.24 2.07 8.33
C ARG A 288 18.72 2.12 8.33
N LEU A 289 18.13 2.76 9.34
CA LEU A 289 16.69 2.97 9.49
C LEU A 289 16.23 4.38 9.11
N HIS A 290 16.92 5.03 8.16
CA HIS A 290 16.45 6.30 7.65
C HIS A 290 15.03 6.16 7.07
N GLN A 291 14.12 6.97 7.60
CA GLN A 291 12.70 6.94 7.29
C GLN A 291 12.41 7.93 6.17
N TYR A 292 11.77 7.47 5.09
CA TYR A 292 11.37 8.31 3.98
C TYR A 292 9.84 8.50 3.98
N PRO A 293 9.32 9.67 4.42
CA PRO A 293 7.89 9.95 4.35
C PRO A 293 7.40 10.12 2.91
N ASP A 294 8.31 10.47 2.01
CA ASP A 294 8.05 10.77 0.60
C ASP A 294 8.54 9.67 -0.34
N ARG A 295 7.67 9.32 -1.29
CA ARG A 295 7.91 8.25 -2.28
C ARG A 295 9.02 8.57 -3.27
N GLY A 296 9.11 9.81 -3.76
CA GLY A 296 10.15 10.22 -4.72
C GLY A 296 11.58 10.07 -4.18
N PRO A 297 11.94 10.75 -3.08
CA PRO A 297 13.25 10.62 -2.46
C PRO A 297 13.61 9.19 -2.06
N TRP A 298 12.65 8.43 -1.53
CA TRP A 298 12.83 7.01 -1.22
C TRP A 298 13.23 6.21 -2.47
N LYS A 299 12.46 6.35 -3.55
CA LYS A 299 12.65 5.64 -4.81
C LYS A 299 14.03 5.91 -5.41
N ASP A 300 14.41 7.18 -5.51
CA ASP A 300 15.72 7.58 -6.03
C ASP A 300 16.88 7.06 -5.17
N HIS A 301 16.69 7.01 -3.85
CA HIS A 301 17.69 6.47 -2.94
C HIS A 301 17.86 4.96 -3.09
N VAL A 302 16.76 4.19 -3.06
CA VAL A 302 16.79 2.73 -3.20
C VAL A 302 17.37 2.33 -4.55
N TYR A 303 16.99 3.02 -5.63
CA TYR A 303 17.49 2.73 -6.97
C TYR A 303 19.01 2.90 -7.09
N ARG A 304 19.58 3.98 -6.54
CA ARG A 304 21.04 4.18 -6.52
C ARG A 304 21.79 3.09 -5.76
N HIS A 305 21.22 2.62 -4.65
CA HIS A 305 21.80 1.52 -3.90
C HIS A 305 21.71 0.19 -4.65
N TYR A 306 20.59 -0.06 -5.33
CA TYR A 306 20.45 -1.21 -6.22
C TYR A 306 21.51 -1.22 -7.33
N GLU A 307 21.74 -0.09 -8.02
CA GLU A 307 22.75 0.00 -9.08
C GLU A 307 24.16 -0.29 -8.55
N LYS A 308 24.53 0.32 -7.41
CA LYS A 308 25.82 0.04 -6.75
C LYS A 308 25.97 -1.42 -6.34
N TYR A 309 24.92 -2.00 -5.75
CA TYR A 309 24.92 -3.40 -5.32
C TYR A 309 25.15 -4.35 -6.49
N VAL A 310 24.41 -4.15 -7.58
CA VAL A 310 24.55 -4.96 -8.80
C VAL A 310 25.95 -4.83 -9.39
N GLN A 311 26.53 -3.63 -9.43
CA GLN A 311 27.88 -3.41 -9.93
C GLN A 311 28.92 -4.17 -9.10
N ILE A 312 28.89 -4.03 -7.77
CA ILE A 312 29.83 -4.70 -6.86
C ILE A 312 29.76 -6.22 -7.01
N ILE A 313 28.55 -6.79 -7.04
CA ILE A 313 28.39 -8.24 -7.13
C ILE A 313 28.81 -8.77 -8.51
N ALA A 314 28.55 -8.00 -9.58
CA ALA A 314 29.02 -8.35 -10.92
C ALA A 314 30.55 -8.42 -10.99
N ASP A 315 31.25 -7.48 -10.34
CA ASP A 315 32.71 -7.45 -10.28
C ASP A 315 33.28 -8.61 -9.45
N ASP A 316 32.56 -9.04 -8.41
CA ASP A 316 32.94 -10.14 -7.50
C ASP A 316 32.65 -11.55 -8.06
N GLY A 317 31.85 -11.68 -9.13
CA GLY A 317 31.44 -12.96 -9.73
C GLY A 317 30.59 -13.86 -8.81
N LYS A 318 30.04 -13.30 -7.72
CA LYS A 318 29.23 -14.03 -6.74
C LYS A 318 27.75 -14.05 -7.14
N PRO A 319 26.98 -15.07 -6.71
CA PRO A 319 25.54 -15.05 -6.90
C PRO A 319 24.90 -13.92 -6.09
N MET A 320 23.92 -13.24 -6.67
CA MET A 320 23.25 -12.10 -6.06
C MET A 320 22.28 -12.59 -4.99
N LYS A 321 22.31 -12.00 -3.81
CA LYS A 321 21.41 -12.36 -2.70
C LYS A 321 20.40 -11.24 -2.47
N CYS A 322 19.21 -11.58 -1.98
CA CYS A 322 18.31 -10.55 -1.48
C CYS A 322 18.99 -9.81 -0.30
N PRO A 323 19.04 -8.47 -0.32
CA PRO A 323 19.61 -7.69 0.78
C PRO A 323 18.66 -7.56 1.98
N HIS A 324 17.41 -8.04 1.91
CA HIS A 324 16.45 -7.86 2.99
C HIS A 324 16.95 -8.48 4.31
N VAL A 325 16.79 -7.75 5.40
CA VAL A 325 17.34 -8.08 6.72
C VAL A 325 16.55 -9.19 7.41
N GLY A 326 17.28 -10.18 7.94
CA GLY A 326 16.72 -11.32 8.69
C GLY A 326 16.52 -12.57 7.83
N MET A 327 16.13 -13.68 8.45
CA MET A 327 15.92 -14.97 7.75
C MET A 327 14.68 -14.99 6.83
N ARG A 328 13.98 -13.86 6.68
CA ARG A 328 12.68 -13.77 5.99
C ARG A 328 12.81 -13.74 4.47
N CYS A 329 14.00 -13.46 3.95
CA CYS A 329 14.29 -13.62 2.52
C CYS A 329 15.72 -14.13 2.30
N VAL A 330 15.84 -15.42 1.98
CA VAL A 330 17.12 -16.08 1.69
C VAL A 330 17.35 -16.34 0.20
N SER A 331 16.56 -15.68 -0.65
CA SER A 331 16.59 -15.90 -2.10
C SER A 331 17.92 -15.50 -2.72
N VAL A 332 18.37 -16.33 -3.66
CA VAL A 332 19.62 -16.16 -4.42
C VAL A 332 19.26 -16.13 -5.91
N PHE A 333 19.97 -15.31 -6.68
CA PHE A 333 19.68 -15.02 -8.08
C PHE A 333 20.94 -15.07 -8.93
N ASP A 334 20.79 -15.63 -10.12
CA ASP A 334 21.86 -15.72 -11.12
C ASP A 334 21.96 -14.47 -12.00
N SER A 335 21.02 -13.52 -11.88
CA SER A 335 21.01 -12.28 -12.65
C SER A 335 20.46 -11.09 -11.87
N ALA A 336 20.99 -9.90 -12.18
CA ALA A 336 20.48 -8.63 -11.65
C ALA A 336 19.01 -8.43 -11.99
N LYS A 337 18.59 -8.91 -13.16
CA LYS A 337 17.22 -8.82 -13.63
C LYS A 337 16.26 -9.63 -12.75
N HIS A 338 16.61 -10.86 -12.38
CA HIS A 338 15.79 -11.67 -11.48
C HIS A 338 15.77 -11.11 -10.05
N LEU A 339 16.90 -10.59 -9.56
CA LEU A 339 16.91 -9.87 -8.29
C LEU A 339 15.96 -8.66 -8.31
N LYS A 340 15.98 -7.87 -9.40
CA LYS A 340 15.09 -6.71 -9.57
C LYS A 340 13.62 -7.11 -9.53
N PHE A 341 13.23 -8.18 -10.22
CA PHE A 341 11.86 -8.69 -10.18
C PHE A 341 11.44 -9.13 -8.79
N HIS A 342 12.30 -9.87 -8.10
CA HIS A 342 12.05 -10.27 -6.72
C HIS A 342 11.87 -9.06 -5.80
N LEU A 343 12.75 -8.06 -5.89
CA LEU A 343 12.64 -6.84 -5.10
C LEU A 343 11.32 -6.12 -5.37
N LEU A 344 10.89 -6.00 -6.64
CA LEU A 344 9.60 -5.42 -7.00
C LEU A 344 8.43 -6.20 -6.40
N ASP A 345 8.42 -7.52 -6.50
CA ASP A 345 7.27 -8.32 -6.08
C ASP A 345 7.15 -8.47 -4.55
N ALA A 346 8.29 -8.56 -3.85
CA ALA A 346 8.32 -8.93 -2.43
C ALA A 346 8.60 -7.76 -1.47
N HIS A 347 9.40 -6.77 -1.88
CA HIS A 347 10.00 -5.80 -0.94
C HIS A 347 9.76 -4.34 -1.29
N CYS A 348 9.74 -3.99 -2.57
CA CYS A 348 9.87 -2.62 -3.07
C CYS A 348 9.08 -2.47 -4.40
N PRO A 349 7.74 -2.53 -4.39
CA PRO A 349 6.90 -2.52 -5.60
C PRO A 349 7.17 -1.38 -6.59
N ASP A 350 7.77 -0.28 -6.13
CA ASP A 350 7.85 0.96 -6.91
C ASP A 350 9.26 1.59 -6.95
N PHE A 351 10.33 0.85 -6.62
CA PHE A 351 11.68 1.43 -6.59
C PHE A 351 12.29 1.69 -7.98
N THR A 352 11.70 1.16 -9.04
CA THR A 352 12.26 1.33 -10.38
C THR A 352 11.90 2.68 -10.96
N LYS A 353 12.92 3.42 -11.41
CA LYS A 353 12.73 4.69 -12.11
C LYS A 353 11.75 4.45 -13.26
N GLU A 354 10.62 5.14 -13.23
CA GLU A 354 9.72 5.11 -14.37
C GLU A 354 10.50 5.72 -15.53
N SER A 355 10.79 4.92 -16.55
CA SER A 355 11.13 5.46 -17.86
C SER A 355 9.88 6.12 -18.41
N SER A 356 9.55 7.31 -17.90
CA SER A 356 8.52 8.20 -18.40
C SER A 356 7.09 7.64 -18.49
N VAL A 357 6.64 6.85 -17.52
CA VAL A 357 5.20 6.60 -17.35
C VAL A 357 4.65 7.77 -16.55
N LEU A 358 4.38 8.88 -17.25
CA LEU A 358 3.75 10.05 -16.66
C LEU A 358 2.41 9.63 -16.03
N GLU A 359 2.33 9.87 -14.73
CA GLU A 359 1.11 9.95 -13.93
C GLU A 359 0.00 10.64 -14.74
N MET A 360 -1.20 10.07 -14.63
CA MET A 360 -2.40 10.75 -15.08
C MET A 360 -2.48 12.11 -14.36
N PRO A 361 -2.70 13.23 -15.06
CA PRO A 361 -3.17 14.43 -14.37
C PRO A 361 -4.51 14.08 -13.71
N GLU A 362 -4.61 14.26 -12.39
CA GLU A 362 -5.85 14.10 -11.61
C GLU A 362 -6.90 15.18 -11.92
N GLU A 363 -6.68 16.03 -12.91
CA GLU A 363 -7.60 17.10 -13.28
C GLU A 363 -8.24 16.79 -14.63
N GLU A 364 -9.38 16.10 -14.62
CA GLU A 364 -10.50 16.24 -15.58
C GLU A 364 -11.62 15.25 -15.22
N TYR A 365 -12.10 15.34 -13.97
CA TYR A 365 -13.47 14.93 -13.62
C TYR A 365 -14.18 16.16 -13.04
N ASN A 366 -14.62 17.04 -13.94
CA ASN A 366 -15.77 17.91 -13.74
C ASN A 366 -16.77 17.61 -14.85
#